data_AF-A0A1I1U4A3-F1
#
_entry.id   AF-A0A1I1U4A3-F1
#
_cell.length_a   1.000
_cell.length_b   1.000
_cell.length_c   1.000
_cell.angle_alpha   90.00
_cell.angle_beta   90.00
_cell.angle_gamma   90.00
#
_symmetry.space_group_name_H-M   'P 1'
#
loop_
_entity.id
_entity.type
_entity.pdbx_description
1 polymer ?
#
loop_
_entity_poly.entity_id
_entity_poly.type
_entity_poly.pdbx_seq_one_letter_code
_entity_poly.pdbx_strand_id
1 'polypeptide(L)'
;MGENLYSTKNFAIDYNHDAGILKGSFLHCETSEAYINAIKKFKEVYDRVLPKYTLWDNTNFKHIINSDEQEWTNDFLNVPSWEKGTTKKVSIITSPDVLAMLSIADLFEDNRTGFQPGFFAHEKQAIDWMLQKKEKSITPPSAPIIKYSNDTENENTTLHLQFKNEELYFYLKQIKQLLNNRNFLLNHYHLFSLLTSQEKIILEKIIDGHESRQIADLLFVTVDTIKTHRKNIFQKLKVRRFTELLPYKLFL
;
A
#
# COMPACT_ATOMS: atom_id res chain seq x y z
N MET A 1 -25.48 -21.34 1.26
CA MET A 1 -25.47 -20.35 2.37
C MET A 1 -24.37 -20.78 3.32
N GLY A 2 -23.56 -19.84 3.81
CA GLY A 2 -22.48 -20.16 4.75
C GLY A 2 -23.02 -20.47 6.14
N GLU A 3 -22.35 -21.37 6.86
CA GLU A 3 -22.57 -21.60 8.28
C GLU A 3 -21.91 -20.47 9.09
N ASN A 4 -22.65 -19.83 10.00
CA ASN A 4 -22.06 -18.87 10.92
C ASN A 4 -21.30 -19.61 12.02
N LEU A 5 -19.98 -19.46 12.04
CA LEU A 5 -19.10 -20.15 13.00
C LEU A 5 -18.73 -19.27 14.20
N TYR A 6 -18.92 -17.96 14.08
CA TYR A 6 -18.67 -16.97 15.13
C TYR A 6 -19.38 -15.66 14.78
N SER A 7 -19.94 -14.98 15.79
CA SER A 7 -20.50 -13.65 15.59
C SER A 7 -20.46 -12.84 16.88
N THR A 8 -20.13 -11.56 16.73
CA THR A 8 -20.19 -10.52 17.75
C THR A 8 -20.69 -9.23 17.12
N LYS A 9 -20.91 -8.19 17.91
CA LYS A 9 -21.21 -6.85 17.39
C LYS A 9 -20.12 -6.26 16.48
N ASN A 10 -18.86 -6.71 16.61
CA ASN A 10 -17.70 -6.11 15.92
C ASN A 10 -17.19 -6.97 14.76
N PHE A 11 -17.33 -8.29 14.86
CA PHE A 11 -16.75 -9.24 13.91
C PHE A 11 -17.59 -10.51 13.79
N ALA A 12 -17.70 -11.04 12.58
CA ALA A 12 -18.36 -12.30 12.28
C ALA A 12 -17.50 -13.19 11.38
N ILE A 13 -17.68 -14.50 11.51
CA ILE A 13 -17.00 -15.51 10.70
C ILE A 13 -18.05 -16.47 10.14
N ASP A 14 -18.08 -16.60 8.82
CA ASP A 14 -18.96 -17.50 8.10
C ASP A 14 -18.13 -18.46 7.24
N TYR A 15 -18.53 -19.72 7.17
CA TYR A 15 -17.86 -20.72 6.35
C TYR A 15 -18.81 -21.32 5.33
N ASN A 16 -18.44 -21.22 4.05
CA ASN A 16 -19.14 -21.89 2.96
C ASN A 16 -18.43 -23.22 2.66
N HIS A 17 -19.03 -24.31 3.13
CA HIS A 17 -18.50 -25.67 2.95
C HIS A 17 -18.37 -26.06 1.47
N ASP A 18 -19.38 -25.75 0.65
CA ASP A 18 -19.42 -26.13 -0.77
C ASP A 18 -18.30 -25.45 -1.57
N ALA A 19 -18.03 -24.17 -1.27
CA ALA A 19 -17.02 -23.38 -1.96
C ALA A 19 -15.63 -23.45 -1.28
N GLY A 20 -15.56 -23.90 -0.03
CA GLY A 20 -14.35 -23.87 0.81
C GLY A 20 -13.90 -22.45 1.15
N ILE A 21 -14.84 -21.51 1.34
CA ILE A 21 -14.57 -20.10 1.60
C ILE A 21 -14.78 -19.79 3.09
N LEU A 22 -13.74 -19.33 3.77
CA LEU A 22 -13.85 -18.74 5.10
C LEU A 22 -13.91 -17.23 5.00
N LYS A 23 -15.06 -16.66 5.38
CA LYS A 23 -15.33 -15.23 5.38
C LYS A 23 -15.12 -14.66 6.78
N GLY A 24 -14.29 -13.63 6.91
CA GLY A 24 -14.19 -12.79 8.10
C GLY A 24 -14.78 -11.41 7.81
N SER A 25 -15.75 -10.96 8.60
CA SER A 25 -16.47 -9.70 8.36
C SER A 25 -16.26 -8.72 9.51
N PHE A 26 -15.57 -7.61 9.26
CA PHE A 26 -15.46 -6.50 10.20
C PHE A 26 -16.75 -5.67 10.16
N LEU A 27 -17.61 -5.87 11.16
CA LEU A 27 -18.88 -5.17 11.30
C LEU A 27 -18.69 -3.79 11.92
N HIS A 28 -17.74 -3.69 12.86
CA HIS A 28 -17.30 -2.45 13.48
C HIS A 28 -15.89 -2.64 14.05
N CYS A 29 -14.89 -1.98 13.47
CA CYS A 29 -13.51 -2.08 13.92
C CYS A 29 -12.77 -0.75 13.75
N GLU A 30 -12.56 -0.08 14.88
CA GLU A 30 -11.94 1.26 14.96
C GLU A 30 -10.76 1.27 15.96
N THR A 31 -10.41 0.12 16.56
CA THR A 31 -9.34 0.02 17.56
C THR A 31 -8.45 -1.20 17.35
N SER A 32 -7.20 -1.09 17.81
CA SER A 32 -6.22 -2.17 17.87
C SER A 32 -6.73 -3.41 18.59
N GLU A 33 -7.40 -3.23 19.73
CA GLU A 33 -7.95 -4.34 20.50
C GLU A 33 -9.03 -5.11 19.71
N ALA A 34 -9.95 -4.39 19.07
CA ALA A 34 -10.99 -5.00 18.26
C ALA A 34 -10.39 -5.77 17.08
N TYR A 35 -9.38 -5.19 16.42
CA TYR A 35 -8.65 -5.82 15.32
C TYR A 35 -7.94 -7.10 15.76
N ILE A 36 -7.09 -7.03 16.78
CA ILE A 36 -6.31 -8.18 17.30
C ILE A 36 -7.24 -9.31 17.73
N ASN A 37 -8.34 -8.99 18.43
CA ASN A 37 -9.31 -10.00 18.86
C ASN A 37 -10.00 -10.68 17.67
N ALA A 38 -10.36 -9.93 16.63
CA ALA A 38 -10.92 -10.48 15.41
C ALA A 38 -9.94 -11.43 14.70
N ILE A 39 -8.67 -11.02 14.55
CA ILE A 39 -7.63 -11.87 13.94
C ILE A 39 -7.40 -13.16 14.72
N LYS A 40 -7.35 -13.08 16.06
CA LYS A 40 -7.26 -14.27 16.93
C LYS A 40 -8.42 -15.23 16.71
N LYS A 41 -9.66 -14.73 16.69
CA LYS A 41 -10.84 -15.56 16.45
C LYS A 41 -10.91 -16.13 15.05
N PHE A 42 -10.49 -15.36 14.05
CA PHE A 42 -10.37 -15.86 12.70
C PHE A 42 -9.38 -17.02 12.61
N LYS A 43 -8.21 -16.91 13.25
CA LYS A 43 -7.20 -17.97 13.30
C LYS A 43 -7.72 -19.26 13.94
N GLU A 44 -8.46 -19.16 15.05
CA GLU A 44 -9.07 -20.31 15.72
C GLU A 44 -10.03 -21.08 14.79
N VAL A 45 -10.82 -20.38 13.97
CA VAL A 45 -11.71 -21.02 12.99
C VAL A 45 -10.89 -21.55 11.80
N TYR A 46 -9.95 -20.76 11.28
CA TYR A 46 -9.08 -21.13 10.16
C TYR A 46 -8.36 -22.45 10.42
N ASP A 47 -7.79 -22.64 11.61
CA ASP A 47 -7.05 -23.85 11.96
C ASP A 47 -7.92 -25.10 12.04
N ARG A 48 -9.23 -24.94 12.28
CA ARG A 48 -10.20 -26.03 12.33
C ARG A 48 -10.70 -26.43 10.95
N VAL A 49 -10.98 -25.45 10.08
CA VAL A 49 -11.64 -25.71 8.79
C VAL A 49 -10.67 -25.81 7.62
N LEU A 50 -9.46 -25.24 7.75
CA LEU A 50 -8.40 -25.24 6.74
C LEU A 50 -8.93 -24.84 5.34
N PRO A 51 -9.42 -23.60 5.20
CA PRO A 51 -10.20 -23.20 4.04
C PRO A 51 -9.35 -23.19 2.77
N LYS A 52 -10.02 -23.40 1.63
CA LYS A 52 -9.41 -23.28 0.30
C LYS A 52 -9.23 -21.82 -0.11
N TYR A 53 -10.10 -20.95 0.38
CA TYR A 53 -10.11 -19.52 0.09
C TYR A 53 -10.46 -18.72 1.34
N THR A 54 -9.92 -17.51 1.45
CA THR A 54 -10.33 -16.55 2.48
C THR A 54 -10.91 -15.29 1.86
N LEU A 55 -11.97 -14.78 2.47
CA LEU A 55 -12.62 -13.52 2.08
C LEU A 55 -12.70 -12.60 3.29
N TRP A 56 -12.13 -11.42 3.19
CA TRP A 56 -12.16 -10.40 4.23
C TRP A 56 -13.11 -9.28 3.83
N ASP A 57 -14.22 -9.16 4.54
CA ASP A 57 -15.18 -8.09 4.36
C ASP A 57 -14.82 -6.92 5.27
N ASN A 58 -14.24 -5.88 4.66
CA ASN A 58 -13.77 -4.69 5.35
C ASN A 58 -14.69 -3.48 5.12
N THR A 59 -15.92 -3.70 4.65
CA THR A 59 -16.85 -2.61 4.30
C THR A 59 -17.04 -1.60 5.45
N ASN A 60 -17.00 -2.05 6.70
CA ASN A 60 -17.11 -1.22 7.91
C ASN A 60 -15.81 -1.15 8.74
N PHE A 61 -14.67 -1.46 8.13
CA PHE A 61 -13.36 -1.38 8.77
C PHE A 61 -12.80 0.04 8.66
N LYS A 62 -12.37 0.63 9.78
CA LYS A 62 -11.77 1.98 9.82
C LYS A 62 -10.49 2.08 10.65
N HIS A 63 -10.10 0.99 11.32
CA HIS A 63 -8.84 0.97 12.07
C HIS A 63 -7.65 1.07 11.12
N ILE A 64 -6.63 1.85 11.49
CA ILE A 64 -5.37 1.91 10.74
C ILE A 64 -4.41 0.91 11.37
N ILE A 65 -4.09 -0.16 10.65
CA ILE A 65 -3.18 -1.21 11.10
C ILE A 65 -1.75 -0.65 11.08
N ASN A 66 -1.16 -0.44 12.26
CA ASN A 66 0.20 0.10 12.38
C ASN A 66 1.28 -0.96 12.07
N SER A 67 2.55 -0.55 12.02
CA SER A 67 3.67 -1.45 11.68
C SER A 67 3.76 -2.68 12.57
N ASP A 68 3.57 -2.51 13.88
CA ASP A 68 3.73 -3.58 14.85
C ASP A 68 2.56 -4.59 14.73
N GLU A 69 1.36 -4.08 14.46
CA GLU A 69 0.18 -4.90 14.16
C GLU A 69 0.31 -5.62 12.82
N GLN A 70 0.92 -4.99 11.81
CA GLN A 70 1.20 -5.61 10.52
C GLN A 70 2.16 -6.79 10.67
N GLU A 71 3.28 -6.57 11.36
CA GLU A 71 4.28 -7.62 11.64
C GLU A 71 3.65 -8.76 12.45
N TRP A 72 2.93 -8.43 13.52
CA TRP A 72 2.23 -9.41 14.34
C TRP A 72 1.21 -10.23 13.54
N THR A 73 0.42 -9.58 12.68
CA THR A 73 -0.59 -10.28 11.86
C THR A 73 0.08 -11.21 10.85
N ASN A 74 1.20 -10.80 10.27
CA ASN A 74 1.96 -11.63 9.35
C ASN A 74 2.53 -12.87 10.06
N ASP A 75 3.11 -12.70 11.24
CA ASP A 75 3.65 -13.81 12.04
C ASP A 75 2.56 -14.75 12.57
N PHE A 76 1.44 -14.19 13.00
CA PHE A 76 0.40 -14.94 13.70
C PHE A 76 -0.56 -15.65 12.74
N LEU A 77 -0.91 -15.02 11.62
CA LEU A 77 -1.93 -15.50 10.70
C LEU A 77 -1.37 -15.76 9.30
N ASN A 78 -0.83 -14.76 8.60
CA ASN A 78 -0.61 -14.86 7.15
C ASN A 78 0.49 -15.86 6.79
N VAL A 79 1.66 -15.78 7.44
CA VAL A 79 2.79 -16.71 7.18
C VAL A 79 2.40 -18.15 7.52
N PRO A 80 1.85 -18.46 8.71
CA PRO A 80 1.41 -19.83 9.01
C PRO A 80 0.32 -20.34 8.07
N SER A 81 -0.58 -19.46 7.60
CA SER A 81 -1.64 -19.83 6.66
C SER A 81 -1.08 -20.16 5.27
N TRP A 82 -0.07 -19.43 4.82
CA TRP A 82 0.66 -19.68 3.58
C TRP A 82 1.44 -21.00 3.63
N GLU A 83 2.19 -21.23 4.70
CA GLU A 83 3.02 -22.43 4.89
C GLU A 83 2.19 -23.72 4.91
N LYS A 84 0.96 -23.65 5.45
CA LYS A 84 0.00 -24.78 5.40
C LYS A 84 -0.44 -25.13 3.98
N GLY A 85 -0.38 -24.20 3.03
CA GLY A 85 -0.68 -24.42 1.61
C GLY A 85 -2.14 -24.70 1.26
N THR A 86 -3.07 -24.61 2.22
CA THR A 86 -4.50 -24.89 1.99
C THR A 86 -5.20 -23.74 1.27
N THR A 87 -4.87 -22.51 1.64
CA THR A 87 -5.47 -21.30 1.08
C THR A 87 -4.82 -20.96 -0.26
N LYS A 88 -5.62 -20.97 -1.33
CA LYS A 88 -5.15 -20.69 -2.69
C LYS A 88 -5.24 -19.21 -3.08
N LYS A 89 -6.27 -18.52 -2.62
CA LYS A 89 -6.52 -17.11 -2.91
C LYS A 89 -7.10 -16.43 -1.68
N VAL A 90 -6.70 -15.17 -1.52
CA VAL A 90 -7.23 -14.23 -0.53
C VAL A 90 -7.98 -13.15 -1.30
N SER A 91 -9.19 -12.81 -0.85
CA SER A 91 -9.94 -11.69 -1.39
C SER A 91 -10.33 -10.71 -0.30
N ILE A 92 -10.41 -9.44 -0.67
CA ILE A 92 -10.63 -8.32 0.22
C ILE A 92 -11.76 -7.48 -0.37
N ILE A 93 -12.85 -7.33 0.37
CA ILE A 93 -13.88 -6.33 0.08
C ILE A 93 -13.45 -5.03 0.73
N THR A 94 -13.42 -3.97 -0.06
CA THR A 94 -12.79 -2.70 0.34
C THR A 94 -13.68 -1.83 1.22
N SER A 95 -13.09 -1.18 2.22
CA SER A 95 -13.65 -0.05 2.96
C SER A 95 -13.63 1.24 2.11
N PRO A 96 -14.61 2.15 2.29
CA PRO A 96 -14.50 3.52 1.79
C PRO A 96 -13.41 4.35 2.51
N ASP A 97 -12.94 3.91 3.68
CA ASP A 97 -11.84 4.55 4.38
C ASP A 97 -10.50 4.21 3.71
N VAL A 98 -9.96 5.18 2.97
CA VAL A 98 -8.74 5.00 2.17
C VAL A 98 -7.53 4.67 3.06
N LEU A 99 -7.37 5.31 4.22
CA LEU A 99 -6.20 5.08 5.07
C LEU A 99 -6.22 3.69 5.70
N ALA A 100 -7.40 3.26 6.18
CA ALA A 100 -7.59 1.89 6.64
C ALA A 100 -7.30 0.87 5.52
N MET A 101 -7.78 1.14 4.30
CA MET A 101 -7.50 0.28 3.14
C MET A 101 -6.03 0.21 2.75
N LEU A 102 -5.31 1.33 2.82
CA LEU A 102 -3.86 1.33 2.58
C LEU A 102 -3.14 0.48 3.64
N SER A 103 -3.53 0.60 4.92
CA SER A 103 -2.93 -0.23 5.98
C SER A 103 -3.18 -1.73 5.81
N ILE A 104 -4.31 -2.12 5.21
CA ILE A 104 -4.57 -3.52 4.82
C ILE A 104 -3.68 -3.94 3.66
N ALA A 105 -3.49 -3.07 2.66
CA ALA A 105 -2.63 -3.37 1.51
C ALA A 105 -1.17 -3.58 1.95
N ASP A 106 -0.71 -2.83 2.94
CA ASP A 106 0.65 -2.89 3.48
C ASP A 106 1.00 -4.27 4.05
N LEU A 107 0.02 -5.02 4.59
CA LEU A 107 0.20 -6.39 5.08
C LEU A 107 0.79 -7.35 4.03
N PHE A 108 0.60 -7.04 2.75
CA PHE A 108 0.99 -7.90 1.63
C PHE A 108 2.20 -7.37 0.83
N GLU A 109 2.82 -6.26 1.23
CA GLU A 109 3.94 -5.65 0.51
C GLU A 109 5.32 -6.20 0.90
N ASP A 110 5.46 -6.81 2.09
CA ASP A 110 6.74 -7.27 2.63
C ASP A 110 7.29 -8.55 1.96
N ASN A 111 6.57 -9.12 0.99
CA ASN A 111 6.87 -10.37 0.28
C ASN A 111 7.12 -11.59 1.19
N ARG A 112 6.67 -11.55 2.45
CA ARG A 112 6.82 -12.69 3.39
C ARG A 112 5.90 -13.86 3.05
N THR A 113 4.84 -13.60 2.30
CA THR A 113 3.93 -14.61 1.77
C THR A 113 3.80 -14.50 0.26
N GLY A 114 3.43 -15.60 -0.41
CA GLY A 114 3.10 -15.59 -1.83
C GLY A 114 1.66 -15.13 -2.14
N PHE A 115 0.93 -14.62 -1.15
CA PHE A 115 -0.44 -14.19 -1.35
C PHE A 115 -0.50 -12.92 -2.20
N GLN A 116 -1.28 -12.98 -3.28
CA GLN A 116 -1.65 -11.83 -4.10
C GLN A 116 -3.15 -11.58 -3.90
N PRO A 117 -3.54 -10.78 -2.91
CA PRO A 117 -4.95 -10.58 -2.61
C PRO A 117 -5.65 -9.85 -3.74
N GLY A 118 -6.85 -10.31 -4.08
CA GLY A 118 -7.76 -9.58 -4.95
C GLY A 118 -8.58 -8.58 -4.14
N PHE A 119 -8.62 -7.31 -4.58
CA PHE A 119 -9.44 -6.27 -3.95
C PHE A 119 -10.69 -6.01 -4.79
N PHE A 120 -11.84 -5.97 -4.14
CA PHE A 120 -13.14 -5.89 -4.81
C PHE A 120 -14.08 -4.93 -4.08
N ALA A 121 -14.95 -4.26 -4.84
CA ALA A 121 -15.98 -3.42 -4.26
C ALA A 121 -17.15 -4.24 -3.66
N HIS A 122 -17.37 -5.46 -4.18
CA HIS A 122 -18.53 -6.29 -3.79
C HIS A 122 -18.19 -7.77 -3.71
N GLU A 123 -18.84 -8.47 -2.79
CA GLU A 123 -18.61 -9.89 -2.48
C GLU A 123 -18.74 -10.82 -3.69
N LYS A 124 -19.74 -10.61 -4.54
CA LYS A 124 -19.95 -11.45 -5.73
C LYS A 124 -18.73 -11.45 -6.65
N GLN A 125 -18.10 -10.30 -6.85
CA GLN A 125 -16.89 -10.18 -7.70
C GLN A 125 -15.72 -10.96 -7.09
N ALA A 126 -15.55 -10.89 -5.77
CA ALA A 126 -14.53 -11.62 -5.04
C ALA A 126 -14.72 -13.13 -5.17
N ILE A 127 -15.94 -13.62 -4.93
CA ILE A 127 -16.28 -15.03 -5.05
C ILE A 127 -16.07 -15.52 -6.48
N ASP A 128 -16.60 -14.80 -7.48
CA ASP A 128 -16.43 -15.16 -8.89
C ASP A 128 -14.94 -15.25 -9.25
N TRP A 129 -14.12 -14.28 -8.84
CA TRP A 129 -12.67 -14.29 -9.08
C TRP A 129 -11.93 -15.45 -8.38
N MET A 130 -12.32 -15.80 -7.15
CA MET A 130 -11.72 -16.91 -6.43
C MET A 130 -12.01 -18.25 -7.11
N LEU A 131 -13.25 -18.44 -7.57
CA LEU A 131 -13.73 -19.68 -8.19
C LEU A 131 -13.34 -19.81 -9.68
N GLN A 132 -13.05 -18.70 -10.36
CA GLN A 132 -12.58 -18.71 -11.74
C GLN A 132 -11.27 -19.49 -11.93
N LYS A 133 -11.25 -20.33 -12.97
CA LYS A 133 -10.08 -21.13 -13.39
C LYS A 133 -9.15 -20.41 -14.38
N LYS A 134 -9.58 -19.31 -15.01
CA LYS A 134 -8.77 -18.56 -15.98
C LYS A 134 -8.12 -17.35 -15.31
N GLU A 135 -6.85 -17.13 -15.64
CA GLU A 135 -6.11 -15.93 -15.25
C GLU A 135 -6.75 -14.68 -15.86
N LYS A 136 -6.77 -13.59 -15.09
CA LYS A 136 -7.32 -12.32 -15.52
C LYS A 136 -6.38 -11.71 -16.58
N SER A 137 -6.92 -11.32 -17.73
CA SER A 137 -6.17 -10.56 -18.74
C SER A 137 -5.64 -9.27 -18.11
N ILE A 138 -4.32 -9.07 -18.13
CA ILE A 138 -3.69 -7.83 -17.64
C ILE A 138 -3.90 -6.75 -18.70
N THR A 139 -5.01 -6.03 -18.62
CA THR A 139 -5.20 -4.80 -19.41
C THR A 139 -4.72 -3.60 -18.60
N PRO A 140 -3.96 -2.66 -19.19
CA PRO A 140 -3.60 -1.42 -18.52
C PRO A 140 -4.86 -0.67 -18.03
N PRO A 141 -4.79 0.00 -16.86
CA PRO A 141 -5.89 0.83 -16.37
C PRO A 141 -6.26 1.91 -17.40
N SER A 142 -7.56 2.15 -17.54
CA SER A 142 -8.09 3.22 -18.38
C SER A 142 -7.77 4.58 -17.75
N ALA A 143 -7.74 5.67 -18.52
CA ALA A 143 -7.60 7.00 -17.93
C ALA A 143 -8.82 7.30 -17.02
N PRO A 144 -8.62 7.80 -15.78
CA PRO A 144 -9.71 8.09 -14.88
C PRO A 144 -10.36 9.42 -15.24
N ILE A 145 -11.63 9.61 -14.88
CA ILE A 145 -12.29 10.91 -14.92
C ILE A 145 -11.93 11.65 -13.63
N ILE A 146 -11.36 12.84 -13.77
CA ILE A 146 -10.97 13.70 -12.64
C ILE A 146 -11.84 14.95 -12.66
N LYS A 147 -12.49 15.25 -11.53
CA LYS A 147 -13.25 16.48 -11.30
C LYS A 147 -12.88 17.06 -9.94
N TYR A 148 -13.05 18.36 -9.76
CA TYR A 148 -12.94 18.99 -8.43
C TYR A 148 -14.18 19.84 -8.15
N SER A 149 -14.49 20.03 -6.88
CA SER A 149 -15.54 20.93 -6.39
C SER A 149 -15.02 21.72 -5.20
N ASN A 150 -15.38 22.99 -5.14
CA ASN A 150 -15.02 23.87 -4.03
C ASN A 150 -16.23 24.10 -3.14
N ASP A 151 -16.05 23.91 -1.85
CA ASP A 151 -16.94 24.36 -0.80
C ASP A 151 -16.41 25.69 -0.28
N THR A 152 -17.03 26.79 -0.73
CA THR A 152 -16.64 28.14 -0.36
C THR A 152 -16.98 28.50 1.08
N GLU A 153 -17.92 27.78 1.71
CA GLU A 153 -18.31 28.04 3.10
C GLU A 153 -17.28 27.46 4.07
N ASN A 154 -16.80 26.24 3.80
CA ASN A 154 -15.83 25.54 4.66
C ASN A 154 -14.37 25.66 4.18
N GLU A 155 -14.10 26.46 3.14
CA GLU A 155 -12.79 26.59 2.49
C GLU A 155 -12.17 25.24 2.05
N ASN A 156 -13.01 24.27 1.72
CA ASN A 156 -12.59 22.92 1.37
C ASN A 156 -12.64 22.69 -0.15
N THR A 157 -11.67 21.92 -0.66
CA THR A 157 -11.68 21.44 -2.05
C THR A 157 -11.73 19.93 -2.07
N THR A 158 -12.70 19.38 -2.81
CA THR A 158 -12.87 17.94 -2.98
C THR A 158 -12.44 17.54 -4.38
N LEU A 159 -11.62 16.48 -4.49
CA LEU A 159 -11.24 15.86 -5.75
C LEU A 159 -12.03 14.55 -5.93
N HIS A 160 -12.74 14.44 -7.06
CA HIS A 160 -13.41 13.22 -7.48
C HIS A 160 -12.58 12.49 -8.53
N LEU A 161 -12.24 11.23 -8.23
CA LEU A 161 -11.53 10.34 -9.13
C LEU A 161 -12.44 9.14 -9.45
N GLN A 162 -12.82 8.99 -10.72
CA GLN A 162 -13.73 7.94 -11.17
C GLN A 162 -13.04 7.01 -12.19
N PHE A 163 -13.09 5.71 -11.92
CA PHE A 163 -12.48 4.64 -12.72
C PHE A 163 -13.29 3.33 -12.56
N LYS A 164 -12.90 2.26 -13.25
CA LYS A 164 -13.59 0.96 -13.14
C LYS A 164 -13.25 0.30 -11.80
N ASN A 165 -14.21 -0.36 -11.15
CA ASN A 165 -13.98 -1.02 -9.86
C ASN A 165 -12.80 -1.99 -9.86
N GLU A 166 -12.51 -2.63 -11.00
CA GLU A 166 -11.38 -3.54 -11.16
C GLU A 166 -10.00 -2.87 -11.08
N GLU A 167 -9.94 -1.56 -11.26
CA GLU A 167 -8.74 -0.72 -11.21
C GLU A 167 -8.54 -0.11 -9.81
N LEU A 168 -9.46 -0.35 -8.85
CA LEU A 168 -9.44 0.26 -7.52
C LEU A 168 -8.11 0.06 -6.80
N TYR A 169 -7.60 -1.17 -6.77
CA TYR A 169 -6.33 -1.45 -6.10
C TYR A 169 -5.15 -0.71 -6.75
N PHE A 170 -5.15 -0.61 -8.07
CA PHE A 170 -4.13 0.17 -8.79
C PHE A 170 -4.16 1.63 -8.33
N TYR A 171 -5.34 2.27 -8.32
CA TYR A 171 -5.43 3.67 -7.89
C TYR A 171 -5.14 3.87 -6.41
N LEU A 172 -5.53 2.95 -5.52
CA LEU A 172 -5.13 2.99 -4.11
C LEU A 172 -3.61 3.01 -3.96
N LYS A 173 -2.88 2.17 -4.72
CA LYS A 173 -1.41 2.18 -4.72
C LYS A 173 -0.83 3.52 -5.22
N GLN A 174 -1.43 4.10 -6.25
CA GLN A 174 -1.01 5.42 -6.75
C GLN A 174 -1.25 6.53 -5.71
N ILE A 175 -2.39 6.49 -5.01
CA ILE A 175 -2.71 7.43 -3.92
C ILE A 175 -1.71 7.27 -2.77
N LYS A 176 -1.38 6.03 -2.37
CA LYS A 176 -0.34 5.77 -1.37
C LYS A 176 0.99 6.39 -1.77
N GLN A 177 1.43 6.20 -3.01
CA GLN A 177 2.67 6.80 -3.50
C GLN A 177 2.61 8.32 -3.45
N LEU A 178 1.49 8.93 -3.82
CA LEU A 178 1.27 10.38 -3.73
C LEU A 178 1.42 10.87 -2.27
N LEU A 179 0.79 10.19 -1.32
CA LEU A 179 0.89 10.53 0.11
C LEU A 179 2.32 10.37 0.63
N ASN A 180 3.03 9.31 0.24
CA ASN A 180 4.42 9.09 0.61
C ASN A 180 5.34 10.17 0.04
N ASN A 181 5.17 10.53 -1.23
CA ASN A 181 5.92 11.61 -1.87
C ASN A 181 5.69 12.94 -1.15
N ARG A 182 4.44 13.26 -0.82
CA ARG A 182 4.09 14.45 -0.03
C ARG A 182 4.83 14.47 1.31
N ASN A 183 4.80 13.36 2.05
CA ASN A 183 5.47 13.27 3.35
C ASN A 183 6.99 13.44 3.20
N PHE A 184 7.59 12.83 2.19
CA PHE A 184 9.02 13.01 1.89
C PHE A 184 9.34 14.49 1.61
N LEU A 185 8.57 15.13 0.73
CA LEU A 185 8.74 16.53 0.36
C LEU A 185 8.67 17.45 1.58
N LEU A 186 7.65 17.30 2.44
CA LEU A 186 7.50 18.12 3.63
C LEU A 186 8.67 17.95 4.61
N ASN A 187 9.08 16.71 4.86
CA ASN A 187 10.13 16.40 5.82
C ASN A 187 11.52 16.83 5.35
N HIS A 188 11.76 16.88 4.04
CA HIS A 188 13.09 17.15 3.46
C HIS A 188 13.20 18.51 2.77
N TYR A 189 12.12 19.29 2.70
CA TYR A 189 12.11 20.62 2.07
C TYR A 189 13.23 21.52 2.61
N HIS A 190 13.39 21.57 3.94
CA HIS A 190 14.41 22.37 4.60
C HIS A 190 15.85 21.92 4.28
N LEU A 191 16.08 20.63 4.01
CA LEU A 191 17.40 20.13 3.62
C LEU A 191 17.70 20.49 2.17
N PHE A 192 16.70 20.31 1.29
CA PHE A 192 16.82 20.66 -0.12
C PHE A 192 17.06 22.16 -0.33
N SER A 193 16.46 23.02 0.50
CA SER A 193 16.65 24.47 0.41
C SER A 193 18.07 24.95 0.78
N LEU A 194 18.87 24.13 1.48
CA LEU A 194 20.28 24.42 1.78
C LEU A 194 21.21 24.26 0.56
N LEU A 195 20.75 23.58 -0.49
CA LEU A 195 21.51 23.40 -1.71
C LEU A 195 21.57 24.71 -2.50
N THR A 196 22.76 25.05 -2.97
CA THR A 196 22.94 26.15 -3.92
C THR A 196 22.32 25.80 -5.27
N SER A 197 22.09 26.79 -6.14
CA SER A 197 21.63 26.56 -7.52
C SER A 197 22.55 25.59 -8.27
N GLN A 198 23.87 25.75 -8.12
CA GLN A 198 24.85 24.85 -8.72
C GLN A 198 24.76 23.42 -8.16
N GLU A 199 24.58 23.27 -6.84
CA GLU A 199 24.44 21.96 -6.21
C GLU A 199 23.15 21.24 -6.64
N LYS A 200 22.06 21.97 -6.93
CA LYS A 200 20.82 21.39 -7.46
C LYS A 200 21.01 20.83 -8.88
N ILE A 201 21.69 21.57 -9.75
CA ILE A 201 22.05 21.09 -11.11
C ILE A 201 22.93 19.84 -11.02
N ILE A 202 23.94 19.86 -10.14
CA ILE A 202 24.82 18.72 -9.94
C ILE A 202 24.05 17.53 -9.37
N LEU A 203 23.15 17.74 -8.40
CA LEU A 203 22.29 16.71 -7.84
C LEU A 203 21.46 16.02 -8.91
N GLU A 204 20.84 16.77 -9.82
CA GLU A 204 20.08 16.20 -10.94
C GLU A 204 20.94 15.26 -11.78
N LYS A 205 22.15 15.70 -12.18
CA LYS A 205 23.07 14.86 -12.95
C LYS A 205 23.54 13.63 -12.19
N ILE A 206 23.74 13.74 -10.88
CA ILE A 206 24.05 12.59 -10.02
C ILE A 206 22.91 11.57 -10.09
N ILE A 207 21.67 12.02 -9.86
CA ILE A 207 20.48 11.15 -9.86
C ILE A 207 20.28 10.48 -11.23
N ASP A 208 20.54 11.21 -12.32
CA ASP A 208 20.48 10.68 -13.68
C ASP A 208 21.63 9.68 -14.00
N GLY A 209 22.52 9.39 -13.04
CA GLY A 209 23.55 8.36 -13.15
C GLY A 209 24.92 8.84 -13.64
N HIS A 210 25.16 10.15 -13.71
CA HIS A 210 26.44 10.66 -14.23
C HIS A 210 27.59 10.53 -13.21
N GLU A 211 28.75 10.11 -13.71
CA GLU A 211 30.00 10.08 -12.98
C GLU A 211 30.61 11.48 -12.82
N SER A 212 31.47 11.68 -11.82
CA SER A 212 32.04 13.00 -11.53
C SER A 212 32.83 13.58 -12.69
N ARG A 213 33.46 12.73 -13.52
CA ARG A 213 34.16 13.15 -14.73
C ARG A 213 33.19 13.68 -15.79
N GLN A 214 32.11 12.94 -16.06
CA GLN A 214 31.08 13.36 -17.02
C GLN A 214 30.42 14.68 -16.60
N ILE A 215 30.10 14.84 -15.31
CA ILE A 215 29.53 16.09 -14.80
C ILE A 215 30.52 17.25 -14.94
N ALA A 216 31.81 17.00 -14.71
CA ALA A 216 32.87 18.01 -14.83
C ALA A 216 33.00 18.49 -16.27
N ASP A 217 33.00 17.56 -17.22
CA ASP A 217 33.03 17.86 -18.67
C ASP A 217 31.80 18.65 -19.10
N LEU A 218 30.59 18.23 -18.66
CA LEU A 218 29.33 18.91 -18.99
C LEU A 218 29.24 20.34 -18.44
N LEU A 219 29.85 20.58 -17.27
CA LEU A 219 29.81 21.88 -16.59
C LEU A 219 31.07 22.71 -16.79
N PHE A 220 32.02 22.23 -17.62
CA PHE A 220 33.31 22.88 -17.90
C PHE A 220 34.10 23.25 -16.62
N VAL A 221 34.12 22.35 -15.64
CA VAL A 221 34.86 22.51 -14.37
C VAL A 221 35.80 21.32 -14.13
N THR A 222 36.63 21.40 -13.09
CA THR A 222 37.50 20.27 -12.74
C THR A 222 36.73 19.15 -12.05
N VAL A 223 37.21 17.91 -12.19
CA VAL A 223 36.63 16.74 -11.50
C VAL A 223 36.64 16.92 -9.98
N ASP A 224 37.67 17.57 -9.42
CA ASP A 224 37.77 17.81 -7.98
C ASP A 224 36.76 18.84 -7.46
N THR A 225 36.41 19.83 -8.28
CA THR A 225 35.28 20.73 -8.02
C THR A 225 33.98 19.93 -7.88
N ILE A 226 33.71 18.99 -8.79
CA ILE A 226 32.51 18.14 -8.71
C ILE A 226 32.53 17.21 -7.50
N LYS A 227 33.67 16.59 -7.17
CA LYS A 227 33.80 15.76 -5.96
C LYS A 227 33.47 16.57 -4.70
N THR A 228 33.93 17.81 -4.64
CA THR A 228 33.64 18.72 -3.52
C THR A 228 32.15 19.03 -3.44
N HIS A 229 31.49 19.36 -4.56
CA HIS A 229 30.04 19.55 -4.58
C HIS A 229 29.27 18.28 -4.17
N ARG A 230 29.66 17.09 -4.67
CA ARG A 230 29.06 15.81 -4.26
C ARG A 230 29.15 15.62 -2.75
N LYS A 231 30.33 15.87 -2.14
CA LYS A 231 30.51 15.79 -0.69
C LYS A 231 29.58 16.75 0.05
N ASN A 232 29.48 17.99 -0.39
CA ASN A 232 28.62 19.01 0.22
C ASN A 232 27.14 18.65 0.11
N ILE A 233 26.70 18.15 -1.06
CA ILE A 233 25.33 17.68 -1.28
C ILE A 233 24.98 16.57 -0.28
N PHE A 234 25.83 15.54 -0.17
CA PHE A 234 25.60 14.44 0.78
C PHE A 234 25.49 14.93 2.23
N GLN A 235 26.37 15.87 2.63
CA GLN A 235 26.35 16.45 3.96
C GLN A 235 25.07 17.28 4.22
N LYS A 236 24.70 18.17 3.28
CA LYS A 236 23.52 19.04 3.42
C LYS A 236 22.22 18.24 3.43
N LEU A 237 22.13 17.20 2.62
CA LEU A 237 20.96 16.31 2.56
C LEU A 237 20.96 15.23 3.64
N LYS A 238 22.03 15.13 4.45
CA LYS A 238 22.21 14.12 5.50
C LYS A 238 22.10 12.67 4.98
N VAL A 239 22.49 12.44 3.73
CA VAL A 239 22.44 11.12 3.11
C VAL A 239 23.82 10.45 3.14
N ARG A 240 23.82 9.11 3.16
CA ARG A 240 25.06 8.31 3.17
C ARG A 240 25.26 7.52 1.89
N ARG A 241 24.17 7.19 1.19
CA ARG A 241 24.19 6.32 0.00
C ARG A 241 23.53 7.02 -1.18
N PHE A 242 23.95 6.65 -2.38
CA PHE A 242 23.35 7.14 -3.62
C PHE A 242 21.84 6.88 -3.69
N THR A 243 21.37 5.71 -3.23
CA THR A 243 19.94 5.35 -3.23
C THR A 243 19.08 6.32 -2.42
N GLU A 244 19.64 6.96 -1.40
CA GLU A 244 18.95 7.96 -0.56
C GLU A 244 18.81 9.31 -1.28
N LEU A 245 19.53 9.55 -2.39
CA LEU A 245 19.36 10.72 -3.24
C LEU A 245 18.18 10.58 -4.21
N LEU A 246 17.80 9.36 -4.59
CA LEU A 246 16.77 9.14 -5.62
C LEU A 246 15.44 9.85 -5.31
N PRO A 247 14.91 9.83 -4.06
CA PRO A 247 13.67 10.52 -3.75
C PRO A 247 13.75 12.05 -3.90
N TYR A 248 14.96 12.65 -3.89
CA TYR A 248 15.12 14.08 -4.11
C TYR A 248 14.82 14.52 -5.55
N LYS A 249 14.64 13.58 -6.50
CA LYS A 249 14.08 13.89 -7.83
C LYS A 249 12.70 14.53 -7.74
N LEU A 250 11.96 14.31 -6.64
CA LEU A 250 10.66 14.96 -6.40
C LEU A 250 10.76 16.50 -6.25
N PHE A 251 11.94 17.04 -5.96
CA PHE A 251 12.16 18.49 -5.82
C PHE A 251 12.76 19.17 -7.06
N LEU A 252 13.22 18.38 -8.05
CA LEU A 252 13.90 18.84 -9.26
C LEU A 252 12.91 18.87 -10.43
#